data_AF-A0A7C4EAQ5-F1
#
_entry.id   AF-A0A7C4EAQ5-F1
#
_cell.length_a   1.000
_cell.length_b   1.000
_cell.length_c   1.000
_cell.angle_alpha   90.00
_cell.angle_beta   90.00
_cell.angle_gamma   90.00
#
_symmetry.space_group_name_H-M   'P 1'
#
loop_
_entity.id
_entity.type
_entity.pdbx_description
1 polymer ?
#
loop_
_entity_poly.entity_id
_entity_poly.type
_entity_poly.pdbx_seq_one_letter_code
_entity_poly.pdbx_strand_id
1 'polypeptide(L)'
;MLTKLRLRNFKLFEDVEIELGERVVFVGPNNSGKTSALQALALWNAGVRRWVEKRGSGNIPKERAGVTLNRRDLIALPVPAANLLWRDLHVREGYRDEGKTKTRNVLIEIDVDGVDGGQAWTTGLEFDYANEESFYCRSRLGDDGQRLEVPAAAAEVRLAYLPPMSGLAASETRLDEGAIQVRLGEGRTAEVLRNLCWQARERGGDAWSRIVGRMEQLFGVTLDDPQYVRERGEIVMTFRTARGIRLDLSASGRGQQQTLLLLAHMSANPGAVLLLDEPDAHLEVLRQRQIYDILTRTAAETGSQIIAASHSEVILN
;
A
#
# COMPACT_ATOMS: atom_id res chain seq x y z
N MET A 1 -7.05 13.56 -2.29
CA MET A 1 -6.17 13.25 -1.14
C MET A 1 -6.99 12.69 0.00
N LEU A 2 -6.50 11.70 0.74
CA LEU A 2 -7.15 11.18 1.95
C LEU A 2 -6.83 12.09 3.14
N THR A 3 -7.81 12.38 3.98
CA THR A 3 -7.68 13.32 5.12
C THR A 3 -7.95 12.68 6.46
N LYS A 4 -8.63 11.53 6.52
CA LYS A 4 -8.89 10.83 7.78
C LYS A 4 -9.17 9.36 7.57
N LEU A 5 -8.78 8.54 8.55
CA LEU A 5 -9.11 7.13 8.65
C LEU A 5 -9.80 6.88 10.00
N ARG A 6 -10.98 6.26 9.99
CA ARG A 6 -11.64 5.68 11.17
C ARG A 6 -11.77 4.18 10.98
N LEU A 7 -11.48 3.43 12.03
CA LEU A 7 -11.31 1.99 11.93
C LEU A 7 -11.81 1.29 13.19
N ARG A 8 -12.63 0.25 13.02
CA ARG A 8 -13.12 -0.59 14.11
C ARG A 8 -12.94 -2.08 13.85
N ASN A 9 -12.67 -2.82 14.93
CA ASN A 9 -12.54 -4.29 14.96
C ASN A 9 -11.52 -4.88 13.97
N PHE A 10 -10.50 -4.12 13.58
CA PHE A 10 -9.50 -4.55 12.60
C PHE A 10 -8.14 -4.80 13.25
N LYS A 11 -7.66 -6.05 13.18
CA LYS A 11 -6.37 -6.49 13.74
C LYS A 11 -6.16 -6.02 15.18
N LEU A 12 -5.28 -5.04 15.41
CA LEU A 12 -4.94 -4.56 16.74
C LEU A 12 -5.88 -3.45 17.26
N PHE A 13 -6.80 -2.96 16.43
CA PHE A 13 -7.62 -1.79 16.74
C PHE A 13 -9.05 -2.17 17.17
N GLU A 14 -9.51 -1.65 18.33
CA GLU A 14 -10.95 -1.65 18.69
C GLU A 14 -11.70 -0.60 17.90
N ASP A 15 -11.21 0.63 18.05
CA ASP A 15 -11.78 1.87 17.56
C ASP A 15 -10.62 2.87 17.55
N VAL A 16 -10.28 3.41 16.39
CA VAL A 16 -9.22 4.41 16.24
C VAL A 16 -9.60 5.40 15.15
N GLU A 17 -9.28 6.67 15.39
CA GLU A 17 -9.36 7.75 14.41
C GLU A 17 -7.96 8.32 14.19
N ILE A 18 -7.56 8.45 12.92
CA ILE A 18 -6.24 8.92 12.50
C ILE A 18 -6.42 10.04 11.48
N GLU A 19 -5.91 11.22 11.80
CA GLU A 19 -5.82 12.33 10.86
C GLU A 19 -4.76 12.03 9.79
N LEU A 20 -5.09 12.30 8.54
CA LEU A 20 -4.21 12.14 7.39
C LEU A 20 -3.96 13.50 6.73
N GLY A 21 -2.81 13.65 6.07
CA GLY A 21 -2.44 14.84 5.31
C GLY A 21 -1.64 14.46 4.08
N GLU A 22 -1.08 15.44 3.37
CA GLU A 22 -0.28 15.19 2.15
C GLU A 22 0.87 14.21 2.42
N ARG A 23 1.47 14.30 3.61
CA ARG A 23 2.64 13.55 4.04
C ARG A 23 2.45 13.19 5.50
N VAL A 24 2.29 11.90 5.79
CA VAL A 24 2.09 11.38 7.15
C VAL A 24 3.07 10.25 7.38
N VAL A 25 3.68 10.24 8.57
CA VAL A 25 4.52 9.14 9.01
C VAL A 25 4.00 8.68 10.38
N PHE A 26 3.55 7.44 10.46
CA PHE A 26 3.24 6.79 11.74
C PHE A 26 4.56 6.35 12.36
N VAL A 27 4.88 6.89 13.55
CA VAL A 27 6.10 6.55 14.30
C VAL A 27 5.73 5.88 15.61
N GLY A 28 6.43 4.81 15.96
CA GLY A 28 6.24 4.12 17.23
C GLY A 28 6.97 2.79 17.31
N PRO A 29 6.90 2.09 18.45
CA PRO A 29 7.60 0.82 18.66
C PRO A 29 7.06 -0.32 17.79
N ASN A 30 7.79 -1.42 17.70
CA ASN A 30 7.33 -2.62 17.00
C ASN A 30 5.97 -3.09 17.56
N ASN A 31 5.14 -3.64 16.68
CA ASN A 31 3.82 -4.18 17.05
C ASN A 31 2.78 -3.14 17.53
N SER A 32 3.01 -1.84 17.33
CA SER A 32 2.07 -0.77 17.73
C SER A 32 0.88 -0.55 16.78
N GLY A 33 0.75 -1.33 15.71
CA GLY A 33 -0.34 -1.20 14.73
C GLY A 33 -0.07 -0.31 13.52
N LYS A 34 1.13 0.25 13.32
CA LYS A 34 1.46 1.10 12.16
C LYS A 34 1.18 0.43 10.80
N THR A 35 1.75 -0.76 10.59
CA THR A 35 1.49 -1.56 9.38
C THR A 35 0.01 -1.94 9.27
N SER A 36 -0.67 -2.18 10.40
CA SER A 36 -2.12 -2.45 10.39
C SER A 36 -2.93 -1.24 9.91
N ALA A 37 -2.53 0.00 10.24
CA ALA A 37 -3.19 1.20 9.73
C ALA A 37 -3.04 1.35 8.20
N LEU A 38 -1.84 1.10 7.66
CA LEU A 38 -1.62 1.06 6.21
C LEU A 38 -2.48 -0.02 5.54
N GLN A 39 -2.53 -1.20 6.13
CA GLN A 39 -3.31 -2.33 5.62
C GLN A 39 -4.82 -2.10 5.68
N ALA A 40 -5.31 -1.32 6.65
CA ALA A 40 -6.72 -0.92 6.70
C ALA A 40 -7.10 -0.05 5.48
N LEU A 41 -6.26 0.91 5.09
CA LEU A 41 -6.45 1.69 3.85
C LEU A 41 -6.42 0.82 2.60
N ALA A 42 -5.49 -0.15 2.55
CA ALA A 42 -5.43 -1.10 1.45
C ALA A 42 -6.70 -1.98 1.34
N LEU A 43 -7.22 -2.46 2.47
CA LEU A 43 -8.47 -3.21 2.53
C LEU A 43 -9.68 -2.35 2.12
N TRP A 44 -9.76 -1.12 2.63
CA TRP A 44 -10.80 -0.16 2.26
C TRP A 44 -10.81 0.06 0.74
N ASN A 45 -9.66 0.29 0.12
CA ASN A 45 -9.57 0.50 -1.32
C ASN A 45 -9.97 -0.72 -2.15
N ALA A 46 -9.54 -1.92 -1.71
CA ALA A 46 -9.98 -3.17 -2.33
C ALA A 46 -11.52 -3.31 -2.24
N GLY A 47 -12.10 -2.96 -1.09
CA GLY A 47 -13.53 -2.91 -0.86
C GLY A 47 -14.25 -1.92 -1.77
N VAL A 48 -13.77 -0.68 -1.87
CA VAL A 48 -14.31 0.37 -2.74
C VAL A 48 -14.33 -0.10 -4.19
N ARG A 49 -13.20 -0.57 -4.71
CA ARG A 49 -13.08 -1.04 -6.10
C ARG A 49 -14.05 -2.18 -6.38
N ARG A 50 -14.14 -3.17 -5.47
CA ARG A 50 -15.04 -4.32 -5.63
C ARG A 50 -16.52 -3.92 -5.52
N TRP A 51 -16.84 -3.00 -4.63
CA TRP A 51 -18.19 -2.47 -4.48
C TRP A 51 -18.63 -1.75 -5.75
N VAL A 52 -17.82 -0.83 -6.26
CA VAL A 52 -18.10 -0.07 -7.48
C VAL A 52 -18.18 -1.00 -8.70
N GLU A 53 -17.30 -2.00 -8.82
CA GLU A 53 -17.35 -2.98 -9.92
C GLU A 53 -18.70 -3.74 -9.98
N LYS A 54 -19.29 -4.08 -8.82
CA LYS A 54 -20.50 -4.91 -8.75
C LYS A 54 -21.79 -4.13 -8.56
N ARG A 55 -21.73 -2.94 -7.97
CA ARG A 55 -22.89 -2.13 -7.57
C ARG A 55 -22.92 -0.76 -8.25
N GLY A 56 -21.78 -0.25 -8.73
CA GLY A 56 -21.65 1.05 -9.38
C GLY A 56 -22.31 2.17 -8.57
N SER A 57 -22.89 3.14 -9.28
CA SER A 57 -23.87 4.12 -8.80
C SER A 57 -25.32 3.65 -9.05
N GLY A 58 -25.53 2.34 -9.21
CA GLY A 58 -26.81 1.75 -9.60
C GLY A 58 -27.74 1.44 -8.41
N ASN A 59 -28.85 0.76 -8.72
CA ASN A 59 -29.88 0.40 -7.74
C ASN A 59 -29.34 -0.69 -6.77
N ILE A 60 -28.93 -0.28 -5.57
CA ILE A 60 -28.41 -1.18 -4.53
C ILE A 60 -29.57 -2.03 -4.01
N PRO A 61 -29.50 -3.38 -4.08
CA PRO A 61 -30.57 -4.23 -3.56
C PRO A 61 -30.81 -3.98 -2.06
N LYS A 62 -32.08 -3.84 -1.66
CA LYS A 62 -32.45 -3.70 -0.23
C LYS A 62 -31.99 -4.89 0.62
N GLU A 63 -31.94 -6.08 0.03
CA GLU A 63 -31.47 -7.31 0.68
C GLU A 63 -30.23 -7.88 -0.01
N ARG A 64 -29.31 -8.45 0.77
CA ARG A 64 -28.08 -9.12 0.27
C ARG A 64 -27.23 -8.25 -0.67
N ALA A 65 -27.11 -6.95 -0.34
CA ALA A 65 -26.29 -6.00 -1.09
C ALA A 65 -24.79 -6.35 -1.11
N GLY A 66 -24.33 -7.16 -0.15
CA GLY A 66 -22.91 -7.51 0.03
C GLY A 66 -22.25 -8.05 -1.23
N VAL A 67 -21.02 -7.59 -1.48
CA VAL A 67 -20.15 -8.10 -2.53
C VAL A 67 -19.09 -8.98 -1.91
N THR A 68 -18.83 -10.14 -2.51
CA THR A 68 -17.81 -11.06 -2.00
C THR A 68 -16.41 -10.60 -2.39
N LEU A 69 -15.52 -10.55 -1.39
CA LEU A 69 -14.08 -10.43 -1.53
C LEU A 69 -13.43 -11.75 -1.14
N ASN A 70 -12.53 -12.26 -1.98
CA ASN A 70 -11.69 -13.39 -1.62
C ASN A 70 -10.37 -12.86 -1.02
N ARG A 71 -9.85 -13.52 0.01
CA ARG A 71 -8.57 -13.12 0.64
C ARG A 71 -7.40 -13.12 -0.34
N ARG A 72 -7.44 -13.95 -1.40
CA ARG A 72 -6.40 -14.05 -2.44
C ARG A 72 -6.41 -12.84 -3.38
N ASP A 73 -7.52 -12.11 -3.44
CA ASP A 73 -7.63 -10.88 -4.23
C ASP A 73 -7.00 -9.68 -3.48
N LEU A 74 -6.76 -9.82 -2.16
CA LEU A 74 -6.12 -8.80 -1.34
C LEU A 74 -4.60 -8.82 -1.49
N ILE A 75 -4.11 -8.41 -2.66
CA ILE A 75 -2.68 -8.43 -2.99
C ILE A 75 -1.85 -7.71 -1.92
N ALA A 76 -2.24 -6.49 -1.52
CA ALA A 76 -1.52 -5.70 -0.52
C ALA A 76 -1.71 -6.17 0.94
N LEU A 77 -2.49 -7.22 1.17
CA LEU A 77 -2.81 -7.73 2.51
C LEU A 77 -2.90 -9.26 2.49
N PRO A 78 -1.79 -9.97 2.22
CA PRO A 78 -1.81 -11.42 2.19
C PRO A 78 -2.06 -11.95 3.60
N VAL A 79 -3.19 -12.65 3.77
CA VAL A 79 -3.50 -13.38 4.99
C VAL A 79 -3.82 -14.84 4.66
N PRO A 80 -3.34 -15.82 5.47
CA PRO A 80 -3.63 -17.22 5.22
C PRO A 80 -5.09 -17.58 5.53
N ALA A 81 -5.78 -16.82 6.39
CA ALA A 81 -7.21 -16.95 6.68
C ALA A 81 -7.84 -15.57 6.90
N ALA A 82 -9.08 -15.38 6.46
CA ALA A 82 -9.77 -14.09 6.50
C ALA A 82 -10.03 -13.59 7.92
N ASN A 83 -10.26 -14.48 8.89
CA ASN A 83 -10.50 -14.11 10.30
C ASN A 83 -9.29 -13.41 10.95
N LEU A 84 -8.08 -13.51 10.38
CA LEU A 84 -6.89 -12.77 10.82
C LEU A 84 -7.00 -11.25 10.61
N LEU A 85 -8.00 -10.80 9.84
CA LEU A 85 -8.31 -9.37 9.71
C LEU A 85 -9.12 -8.85 10.90
N TRP A 86 -9.89 -9.73 11.55
CA TRP A 86 -10.70 -9.37 12.71
C TRP A 86 -9.84 -9.30 13.95
N ARG A 87 -10.11 -8.28 14.75
CA ARG A 87 -9.49 -8.17 16.06
C ARG A 87 -9.75 -9.41 16.90
N ASP A 88 -8.69 -9.94 17.51
CA ASP A 88 -8.71 -11.12 18.38
C ASP A 88 -9.34 -12.37 17.73
N LEU A 89 -9.34 -12.44 16.39
CA LEU A 89 -10.04 -13.47 15.58
C LEU A 89 -11.56 -13.52 15.86
N HIS A 90 -12.09 -12.46 16.47
CA HIS A 90 -13.44 -12.41 16.98
C HIS A 90 -14.41 -11.99 15.88
N VAL A 91 -14.95 -12.99 15.19
CA VAL A 91 -15.86 -12.80 14.04
C VAL A 91 -17.35 -12.84 14.41
N ARG A 92 -17.69 -13.28 15.63
CA ARG A 92 -19.08 -13.45 16.10
C ARG A 92 -19.19 -13.16 17.59
N GLU A 93 -20.22 -12.43 17.97
CA GLU A 93 -20.55 -12.15 19.36
C GLU A 93 -21.97 -12.61 19.71
N GLY A 94 -22.15 -13.00 20.97
CA GLY A 94 -23.47 -13.33 21.51
C GLY A 94 -24.13 -12.10 22.11
N TYR A 95 -25.43 -11.91 21.84
CA TYR A 95 -26.25 -10.89 22.49
C TYR A 95 -27.54 -11.52 23.02
N ARG A 96 -28.13 -10.90 24.04
CA ARG A 96 -29.42 -11.32 24.59
C ARG A 96 -30.52 -10.44 24.03
N ASP A 97 -31.55 -11.09 23.51
CA ASP A 97 -32.74 -10.42 23.00
C ASP A 97 -33.97 -11.24 23.42
N GLU A 98 -34.92 -10.58 24.08
CA GLU A 98 -36.12 -11.21 24.66
C GLU A 98 -35.83 -12.50 25.48
N GLY A 99 -34.73 -12.50 26.24
CA GLY A 99 -34.33 -13.64 27.08
C GLY A 99 -33.71 -14.84 26.33
N LYS A 100 -33.54 -14.76 25.01
CA LYS A 100 -32.83 -15.76 24.19
C LYS A 100 -31.43 -15.27 23.84
N THR A 101 -30.46 -16.18 23.89
CA THR A 101 -29.11 -15.92 23.38
C THR A 101 -29.13 -16.02 21.86
N LYS A 102 -28.88 -14.91 21.18
CA LYS A 102 -28.68 -14.82 19.73
C LYS A 102 -27.20 -14.53 19.45
N THR A 103 -26.77 -14.82 18.23
CA THR A 103 -25.43 -14.45 17.76
C THR A 103 -25.53 -13.50 16.58
N ARG A 104 -24.57 -12.59 16.47
CA ARG A 104 -24.38 -11.74 15.30
C ARG A 104 -22.92 -11.73 14.89
N ASN A 105 -22.66 -11.46 13.62
CA ASN A 105 -21.30 -11.28 13.16
C ASN A 105 -20.76 -9.94 13.67
N VAL A 106 -19.49 -9.94 14.03
CA VAL A 106 -18.74 -8.73 14.36
C VAL A 106 -18.24 -8.15 13.05
N LEU A 107 -18.51 -6.87 12.80
CA LEU A 107 -18.14 -6.20 11.55
C LEU A 107 -16.80 -5.48 11.74
N ILE A 108 -15.94 -5.55 10.72
CA ILE A 108 -14.87 -4.54 10.55
C ILE A 108 -15.54 -3.33 9.92
N GLU A 109 -15.29 -2.14 10.47
CA GLU A 109 -15.78 -0.87 9.92
C GLU A 109 -14.58 -0.02 9.55
N ILE A 110 -14.54 0.48 8.30
CA ILE A 110 -13.49 1.38 7.83
C ILE A 110 -14.14 2.56 7.12
N ASP A 111 -14.00 3.74 7.70
CA ASP A 111 -14.43 5.00 7.10
C ASP A 111 -13.20 5.83 6.72
N VAL A 112 -13.20 6.33 5.49
CA VAL A 112 -12.14 7.21 4.99
C VAL A 112 -12.75 8.50 4.51
N ASP A 113 -12.18 9.61 4.98
CA ASP A 113 -12.49 10.94 4.48
C ASP A 113 -11.40 11.36 3.48
N GLY A 114 -11.80 12.17 2.51
CA GLY A 114 -10.87 12.78 1.58
C GLY A 114 -11.41 14.06 0.97
N VAL A 115 -10.53 14.69 0.19
CA VAL A 115 -10.83 15.90 -0.58
C VAL A 115 -10.38 15.68 -2.01
N ASP A 116 -11.25 16.03 -2.97
CA ASP A 116 -10.95 16.07 -4.39
C ASP A 116 -11.49 17.36 -5.01
N GLY A 117 -10.68 18.08 -5.78
CA GLY A 117 -11.07 19.38 -6.34
C GLY A 117 -11.54 20.44 -5.33
N GLY A 118 -11.18 20.32 -4.04
CA GLY A 118 -11.67 21.16 -2.95
C GLY A 118 -13.01 20.72 -2.34
N GLN A 119 -13.64 19.67 -2.87
CA GLN A 119 -14.85 19.08 -2.34
C GLN A 119 -14.51 17.92 -1.39
N ALA A 120 -15.04 18.00 -0.16
CA ALA A 120 -14.89 16.94 0.83
C ALA A 120 -15.83 15.76 0.50
N TRP A 121 -15.36 14.55 0.77
CA TRP A 121 -16.12 13.32 0.65
C TRP A 121 -15.79 12.37 1.79
N THR A 122 -16.74 11.48 2.10
CA THR A 122 -16.57 10.40 3.08
C THR A 122 -17.09 9.12 2.48
N THR A 123 -16.34 8.02 2.66
CA THR A 123 -16.76 6.69 2.23
C THR A 123 -16.51 5.67 3.32
N GLY A 124 -17.60 5.14 3.84
CA GLY A 124 -17.60 4.07 4.82
C GLY A 124 -17.88 2.72 4.22
N LEU A 125 -17.11 1.71 4.62
CA LEU A 125 -17.35 0.31 4.31
C LEU A 125 -17.44 -0.54 5.58
N GLU A 126 -18.30 -1.56 5.55
CA GLU A 126 -18.35 -2.62 6.54
C GLU A 126 -17.97 -3.96 5.88
N PHE A 127 -17.19 -4.76 6.61
CA PHE A 127 -16.80 -6.10 6.20
C PHE A 127 -17.34 -7.15 7.15
N ASP A 128 -17.95 -8.18 6.59
CA ASP A 128 -18.69 -9.21 7.30
C ASP A 128 -18.12 -10.59 6.99
N TYR A 129 -17.66 -11.29 8.02
CA TYR A 129 -16.98 -12.58 7.88
C TYR A 129 -17.91 -13.65 7.32
N ALA A 130 -17.48 -14.32 6.24
CA ALA A 130 -18.21 -15.44 5.66
C ALA A 130 -17.56 -16.78 6.02
N ASN A 131 -16.27 -16.94 5.70
CA ASN A 131 -15.47 -18.14 5.96
C ASN A 131 -13.96 -17.79 5.85
N GLU A 132 -13.09 -18.79 6.01
CA GLU A 132 -11.64 -18.58 6.00
C GLU A 132 -11.09 -18.00 4.69
N GLU A 133 -11.78 -18.18 3.55
CA GLU A 133 -11.32 -17.71 2.25
C GLU A 133 -11.97 -16.38 1.82
N SER A 134 -13.07 -15.97 2.44
CA SER A 134 -13.89 -14.87 1.92
C SER A 134 -14.70 -14.14 2.98
N PHE A 135 -15.05 -12.91 2.65
CA PHE A 135 -15.90 -12.04 3.45
C PHE A 135 -16.72 -11.13 2.52
N TYR A 136 -17.80 -10.58 3.05
CA TYR A 136 -18.65 -9.65 2.32
C TYR A 136 -18.24 -8.23 2.63
N CYS A 137 -18.22 -7.37 1.61
CA CYS A 137 -18.06 -5.93 1.74
C CYS A 137 -19.39 -5.24 1.42
N ARG A 138 -19.75 -4.22 2.20
CA ARG A 138 -20.92 -3.37 1.98
C ARG A 138 -20.54 -1.92 2.24
N SER A 139 -21.17 -0.97 1.55
CA SER A 139 -21.12 0.42 2.02
C SER A 139 -21.91 0.59 3.32
N ARG A 140 -21.58 1.60 4.13
CA ARG A 140 -22.28 1.87 5.40
C ARG A 140 -23.75 2.22 5.19
N LEU A 141 -24.56 2.04 6.22
CA LEU A 141 -25.94 2.53 6.23
C LEU A 141 -25.96 4.01 6.63
N GLY A 142 -26.79 4.81 5.95
CA GLY A 142 -27.18 6.14 6.40
C GLY A 142 -28.31 6.08 7.43
N ASP A 143 -28.66 7.24 7.98
CA ASP A 143 -29.72 7.37 8.99
C ASP A 143 -31.10 6.95 8.48
N ASP A 144 -31.31 6.98 7.16
CA ASP A 144 -32.52 6.55 6.48
C ASP A 144 -32.59 5.03 6.27
N GLY A 145 -31.59 4.28 6.75
CA GLY A 145 -31.47 2.84 6.58
C GLY A 145 -31.11 2.40 5.16
N GLN A 146 -30.75 3.32 4.27
CA GLN A 146 -30.23 3.01 2.94
C GLN A 146 -28.71 2.95 2.94
N ARG A 147 -28.15 2.22 1.98
CA ARG A 147 -26.71 2.10 1.82
C ARG A 147 -26.16 3.39 1.20
N LEU A 148 -25.15 3.97 1.84
CA LEU A 148 -24.49 5.17 1.33
C LEU A 148 -23.86 4.88 -0.02
N GLU A 149 -24.02 5.81 -0.96
CA GLU A 149 -23.36 5.76 -2.26
C GLU A 149 -21.85 5.98 -2.08
N VAL A 150 -21.04 5.29 -2.88
CA VAL A 150 -19.60 5.53 -2.92
C VAL A 150 -19.33 6.68 -3.88
N PRO A 151 -18.79 7.83 -3.41
CA PRO A 151 -18.44 8.96 -4.26
C PRO A 151 -17.46 8.56 -5.37
N ALA A 152 -17.62 9.13 -6.56
CA ALA A 152 -16.71 8.89 -7.69
C ALA A 152 -15.24 9.19 -7.33
N ALA A 153 -15.01 10.28 -6.58
CA ALA A 153 -13.69 10.65 -6.08
C ALA A 153 -13.03 9.54 -5.24
N ALA A 154 -13.80 8.80 -4.43
CA ALA A 154 -13.29 7.67 -3.65
C ALA A 154 -12.97 6.46 -4.54
N ALA A 155 -13.78 6.22 -5.59
CA ALA A 155 -13.58 5.15 -6.55
C ALA A 155 -12.32 5.34 -7.43
N GLU A 156 -11.93 6.58 -7.67
CA GLU A 156 -10.75 6.96 -8.46
C GLU A 156 -9.44 6.93 -7.65
N VAL A 157 -9.51 6.77 -6.33
CA VAL A 157 -8.32 6.66 -5.48
C VAL A 157 -7.48 5.47 -5.91
N ARG A 158 -6.22 5.73 -6.31
CA ARG A 158 -5.22 4.70 -6.56
C ARG A 158 -4.30 4.60 -5.37
N LEU A 159 -4.33 3.47 -4.68
CA LEU A 159 -3.41 3.15 -3.59
C LEU A 159 -2.32 2.20 -4.09
N ALA A 160 -1.07 2.53 -3.80
CA ALA A 160 0.10 1.71 -4.09
C ALA A 160 0.82 1.41 -2.78
N TYR A 161 0.90 0.13 -2.43
CA TYR A 161 1.50 -0.35 -1.19
C TYR A 161 2.88 -0.94 -1.46
N LEU A 162 3.88 -0.47 -0.70
CA LEU A 162 5.23 -0.99 -0.71
C LEU A 162 5.57 -1.53 0.68
N PRO A 163 5.68 -2.87 0.86
CA PRO A 163 6.13 -3.45 2.11
C PRO A 163 7.63 -3.22 2.35
N PRO A 164 8.14 -3.58 3.55
CA PRO A 164 9.56 -3.51 3.85
C PRO A 164 10.37 -4.39 2.90
N MET A 165 11.59 -3.96 2.59
CA MET A 165 12.42 -4.70 1.64
C MET A 165 13.00 -5.99 2.23
N SER A 166 12.74 -7.12 1.56
CA SER A 166 13.31 -8.44 1.89
C SER A 166 14.55 -8.78 1.06
N GLY A 167 15.47 -7.84 0.93
CA GLY A 167 16.73 -8.00 0.20
C GLY A 167 16.63 -7.96 -1.32
N LEU A 168 17.56 -8.65 -2.02
CA LEU A 168 17.66 -8.66 -3.48
C LEU A 168 18.07 -10.04 -4.00
N ALA A 169 17.34 -10.58 -4.98
CA ALA A 169 17.64 -11.85 -5.61
C ALA A 169 18.85 -11.72 -6.57
N ALA A 170 19.62 -12.80 -6.68
CA ALA A 170 20.78 -12.86 -7.57
C ALA A 170 20.39 -12.69 -9.04
N SER A 171 19.25 -13.25 -9.46
CA SER A 171 18.64 -13.02 -10.76
C SER A 171 17.15 -12.67 -10.60
N GLU A 172 16.60 -12.01 -11.61
CA GLU A 172 15.22 -11.54 -11.62
C GLU A 172 14.62 -11.75 -13.01
N THR A 173 13.62 -12.62 -13.12
CA THR A 173 12.87 -12.82 -14.37
C THR A 173 12.11 -11.55 -14.73
N ARG A 174 11.95 -11.24 -16.01
CA ARG A 174 11.07 -10.16 -16.46
C ARG A 174 9.62 -10.56 -16.22
N LEU A 175 8.86 -9.68 -15.55
CA LEU A 175 7.49 -9.91 -15.11
C LEU A 175 6.53 -8.90 -15.75
N ASP A 176 5.29 -9.34 -15.94
CA ASP A 176 4.17 -8.45 -16.24
C ASP A 176 3.69 -7.72 -14.97
N GLU A 177 3.00 -6.59 -15.18
CA GLU A 177 2.62 -5.69 -14.10
C GLU A 177 1.80 -6.39 -13.00
N GLY A 178 0.84 -7.25 -13.36
CA GLY A 178 0.08 -8.02 -12.37
C GLY A 178 0.96 -8.94 -11.53
N ALA A 179 1.96 -9.59 -12.12
CA ALA A 179 2.88 -10.48 -11.41
C ALA A 179 3.86 -9.71 -10.50
N ILE A 180 4.20 -8.46 -10.86
CA ILE A 180 4.96 -7.54 -10.00
C ILE A 180 4.12 -7.16 -8.79
N GLN A 181 2.86 -6.77 -8.99
CA GLN A 181 1.95 -6.40 -7.90
C GLN A 181 1.74 -7.55 -6.91
N VAL A 182 1.52 -8.78 -7.42
CA VAL A 182 1.39 -9.98 -6.56
C VAL A 182 2.63 -10.18 -5.69
N ARG A 183 3.84 -10.13 -6.28
CA ARG A 183 5.10 -10.30 -5.54
C ARG A 183 5.34 -9.18 -4.52
N LEU A 184 5.05 -7.93 -4.89
CA LEU A 184 5.08 -6.81 -3.95
C LEU A 184 4.12 -7.08 -2.79
N GLY A 185 2.90 -7.49 -3.07
CA GLY A 185 1.90 -7.87 -2.07
C GLY A 185 2.39 -8.95 -1.10
N GLU A 186 3.06 -9.97 -1.60
CA GLU A 186 3.68 -11.07 -0.83
C GLU A 186 4.95 -10.66 -0.05
N GLY A 187 5.40 -9.40 -0.14
CA GLY A 187 6.64 -8.95 0.49
C GLY A 187 7.91 -9.38 -0.25
N ARG A 188 7.79 -9.91 -1.47
CA ARG A 188 8.90 -10.42 -2.29
C ARG A 188 9.55 -9.29 -3.09
N THR A 189 9.91 -8.20 -2.41
CA THR A 189 10.54 -7.02 -3.02
C THR A 189 11.87 -7.35 -3.71
N ALA A 190 12.55 -8.41 -3.25
CA ALA A 190 13.81 -8.90 -3.80
C ALA A 190 13.73 -9.39 -5.24
N GLU A 191 12.52 -9.72 -5.72
CA GLU A 191 12.25 -10.28 -7.04
C GLU A 191 11.59 -9.29 -8.01
N VAL A 192 11.50 -8.01 -7.64
CA VAL A 192 10.79 -7.00 -8.42
C VAL A 192 11.55 -5.68 -8.62
N LEU A 193 12.68 -5.49 -7.94
CA LEU A 193 13.43 -4.23 -8.03
C LEU A 193 13.88 -3.93 -9.46
N ARG A 194 14.47 -4.91 -10.15
CA ARG A 194 14.95 -4.71 -11.53
C ARG A 194 13.79 -4.53 -12.51
N ASN A 195 12.66 -5.20 -12.26
CA ASN A 195 11.42 -5.02 -13.00
C ASN A 195 10.84 -3.61 -12.86
N LEU A 196 10.84 -3.03 -11.65
CA LEU A 196 10.37 -1.67 -11.44
C LEU A 196 11.29 -0.65 -12.14
N CYS A 197 12.61 -0.85 -12.10
CA CYS A 197 13.56 -0.04 -12.85
C CYS A 197 13.34 -0.17 -14.37
N TRP A 198 13.13 -1.39 -14.85
CA TRP A 198 12.79 -1.66 -16.25
C TRP A 198 11.51 -0.94 -16.67
N GLN A 199 10.44 -1.00 -15.87
CA GLN A 199 9.21 -0.25 -16.14
C GLN A 199 9.45 1.27 -16.19
N ALA A 200 10.22 1.81 -15.24
CA ALA A 200 10.57 3.23 -15.23
C ALA A 200 11.35 3.64 -16.48
N ARG A 201 12.20 2.76 -17.02
CA ARG A 201 12.94 2.98 -18.26
C ARG A 201 12.06 2.89 -19.51
N GLU A 202 11.22 1.87 -19.59
CA GLU A 202 10.36 1.57 -20.75
C GLU A 202 9.20 2.55 -20.91
N ARG A 203 8.64 3.04 -19.81
CA ARG A 203 7.58 4.08 -19.84
C ARG A 203 8.09 5.41 -20.44
N GLY A 204 9.41 5.59 -20.54
CA GLY A 204 10.04 6.74 -21.16
C GLY A 204 9.96 8.02 -20.30
N GLY A 205 10.14 9.17 -20.94
CA GLY A 205 10.24 10.46 -20.26
C GLY A 205 11.55 10.61 -19.49
N ASP A 206 11.51 11.33 -18.38
CA ASP A 206 12.65 11.61 -17.52
C ASP A 206 12.60 10.89 -16.16
N ALA A 207 11.63 9.99 -15.95
CA ALA A 207 11.49 9.25 -14.70
C ALA A 207 12.77 8.46 -14.37
N TRP A 208 13.27 7.68 -15.34
CA TRP A 208 14.50 6.91 -15.16
C TRP A 208 15.72 7.82 -14.93
N SER A 209 15.90 8.87 -15.72
CA SER A 209 17.04 9.79 -15.56
C SER A 209 17.01 10.53 -14.21
N ARG A 210 15.82 10.87 -13.70
CA ARG A 210 15.65 11.40 -12.34
C ARG A 210 16.06 10.38 -11.27
N ILE A 211 15.68 9.11 -11.43
CA ILE A 211 16.14 8.03 -10.52
C ILE A 211 17.66 7.95 -10.54
N VAL A 212 18.29 7.88 -11.71
CA VAL A 212 19.75 7.83 -11.85
C VAL A 212 20.42 9.03 -11.17
N GLY A 213 19.94 10.25 -11.43
CA GLY A 213 20.49 11.46 -10.82
C GLY A 213 20.35 11.51 -9.30
N ARG A 214 19.23 11.03 -8.73
CA ARG A 214 19.05 10.93 -7.29
C ARG A 214 19.99 9.90 -6.66
N MET A 215 20.21 8.77 -7.33
CA MET A 215 21.15 7.75 -6.85
C MET A 215 22.59 8.25 -6.88
N GLU A 216 22.96 9.02 -7.91
CA GLU A 216 24.25 9.68 -7.99
C GLU A 216 24.43 10.70 -6.86
N GLN A 217 23.43 11.55 -6.61
CA GLN A 217 23.48 12.55 -5.54
C GLN A 217 23.60 11.93 -4.14
N LEU A 218 22.90 10.83 -3.87
CA LEU A 218 22.83 10.23 -2.53
C LEU A 218 23.97 9.27 -2.21
N PHE A 219 24.41 8.52 -3.22
CA PHE A 219 25.35 7.40 -3.04
C PHE A 219 26.62 7.54 -3.86
N GLY A 220 26.72 8.55 -4.74
CA GLY A 220 27.87 8.71 -5.64
C GLY A 220 28.00 7.56 -6.64
N VAL A 221 26.87 6.96 -7.01
CA VAL A 221 26.81 5.83 -7.96
C VAL A 221 25.94 6.18 -9.17
N THR A 222 26.39 5.78 -10.35
CA THR A 222 25.62 5.92 -11.58
C THR A 222 25.01 4.57 -11.93
N LEU A 223 23.69 4.48 -12.07
CA LEU A 223 23.04 3.26 -12.55
C LEU A 223 23.19 3.16 -14.07
N ASP A 224 23.56 1.98 -14.56
CA ASP A 224 23.40 1.66 -15.98
C ASP A 224 21.93 1.27 -16.26
N ASP A 225 21.48 1.42 -17.51
CA ASP A 225 20.13 1.04 -17.92
C ASP A 225 19.83 -0.45 -17.64
N PRO A 226 18.61 -0.79 -17.19
CA PRO A 226 18.19 -2.18 -17.07
C PRO A 226 18.15 -2.85 -18.43
N GLN A 227 18.69 -4.07 -18.54
CA GLN A 227 18.77 -4.82 -19.79
C GLN A 227 17.99 -6.12 -19.68
N TYR A 228 17.11 -6.37 -20.66
CA TYR A 228 16.40 -7.63 -20.77
C TYR A 228 17.20 -8.65 -21.60
N VAL A 229 17.62 -9.72 -20.95
CA VAL A 229 18.34 -10.84 -21.55
C VAL A 229 17.32 -11.89 -22.02
N ARG A 230 16.96 -11.84 -23.29
CA ARG A 230 15.88 -12.67 -23.88
C ARG A 230 16.13 -14.17 -23.74
N GLU A 231 17.37 -14.60 -23.85
CA GLU A 231 17.78 -16.01 -23.78
C GLU A 231 17.52 -16.64 -22.41
N ARG A 232 17.50 -15.82 -21.35
CA ARG A 232 17.24 -16.26 -19.97
C ARG A 232 15.89 -15.77 -19.44
N GLY A 233 15.25 -14.83 -20.12
CA GLY A 233 14.06 -14.16 -19.63
C GLY A 233 14.33 -13.26 -18.41
N GLU A 234 15.56 -12.79 -18.22
CA GLU A 234 15.99 -12.07 -17.01
C GLU A 234 16.24 -10.59 -17.27
N ILE A 235 16.06 -9.76 -16.24
CA ILE A 235 16.50 -8.37 -16.23
C ILE A 235 17.81 -8.30 -15.45
N VAL A 236 18.85 -7.77 -16.09
CA VAL A 236 20.14 -7.51 -15.45
C VAL A 236 20.34 -6.01 -15.29
N MET A 237 21.00 -5.64 -14.19
CA MET A 237 21.27 -4.24 -13.86
C MET A 237 22.64 -4.12 -13.21
N THR A 238 23.39 -3.13 -13.66
CA THR A 238 24.71 -2.80 -13.12
C THR A 238 24.76 -1.34 -12.68
N PHE A 239 25.72 -1.00 -11.83
CA PHE A 239 26.01 0.37 -11.45
C PHE A 239 27.52 0.61 -11.49
N ARG A 240 27.90 1.89 -11.56
CA ARG A 240 29.27 2.36 -11.53
C ARG A 240 29.53 3.08 -10.21
N THR A 241 30.59 2.68 -9.53
CA THR A 241 31.08 3.39 -8.35
C THR A 241 31.70 4.74 -8.76
N ALA A 242 31.96 5.62 -7.80
CA ALA A 242 32.68 6.88 -8.03
C ALA A 242 34.06 6.70 -8.70
N ARG A 243 34.68 5.52 -8.61
CA ARG A 243 35.94 5.16 -9.29
C ARG A 243 35.73 4.56 -10.69
N GLY A 244 34.50 4.53 -11.19
CA GLY A 244 34.14 3.94 -12.48
C GLY A 244 34.07 2.42 -12.52
N ILE A 245 34.22 1.73 -11.39
CA ILE A 245 34.12 0.27 -11.33
C ILE A 245 32.66 -0.14 -11.54
N ARG A 246 32.42 -0.97 -12.55
CA ARG A 246 31.11 -1.52 -12.89
C ARG A 246 30.84 -2.79 -12.10
N LEU A 247 29.74 -2.84 -11.37
CA LEU A 247 29.32 -3.95 -10.52
C LEU A 247 27.86 -4.32 -10.78
N ASP A 248 27.48 -5.56 -10.52
CA ASP A 248 26.07 -5.97 -10.51
C ASP A 248 25.31 -5.27 -9.38
N LEU A 249 24.03 -4.97 -9.59
CA LEU A 249 23.18 -4.34 -8.57
C LEU A 249 23.14 -5.13 -7.25
N SER A 250 23.28 -6.46 -7.29
CA SER A 250 23.39 -7.31 -6.10
C SER A 250 24.57 -6.99 -5.20
N ALA A 251 25.64 -6.38 -5.74
CA ALA A 251 26.81 -5.96 -4.98
C ALA A 251 26.61 -4.61 -4.26
N SER A 252 25.49 -3.91 -4.46
CA SER A 252 25.19 -2.66 -3.77
C SER A 252 24.72 -2.89 -2.32
N GLY A 253 24.91 -1.88 -1.46
CA GLY A 253 24.46 -1.95 -0.07
C GLY A 253 22.92 -1.91 0.04
N ARG A 254 22.37 -2.50 1.10
CA ARG A 254 20.92 -2.55 1.36
C ARG A 254 20.24 -1.18 1.30
N GLY A 255 20.85 -0.14 1.89
CA GLY A 255 20.31 1.22 1.81
C GLY A 255 20.19 1.77 0.39
N GLN A 256 21.13 1.43 -0.50
CA GLN A 256 21.08 1.79 -1.92
C GLN A 256 19.94 1.04 -2.63
N GLN A 257 19.78 -0.25 -2.35
CA GLN A 257 18.72 -1.09 -2.91
C GLN A 257 17.32 -0.61 -2.45
N GLN A 258 17.17 -0.30 -1.15
CA GLN A 258 15.95 0.24 -0.55
C GLN A 258 15.57 1.58 -1.18
N THR A 259 16.54 2.50 -1.31
CA THR A 259 16.29 3.81 -1.91
C THR A 259 15.87 3.68 -3.37
N LEU A 260 16.54 2.80 -4.13
CA LEU A 260 16.18 2.54 -5.52
C LEU A 260 14.77 1.96 -5.63
N LEU A 261 14.41 1.02 -4.74
CA LEU A 261 13.07 0.43 -4.69
C LEU A 261 11.99 1.48 -4.47
N LEU A 262 12.18 2.37 -3.49
CA LEU A 262 11.27 3.48 -3.21
C LEU A 262 11.11 4.39 -4.43
N LEU A 263 12.22 4.87 -5.00
CA LEU A 263 12.20 5.78 -6.14
C LEU A 263 11.53 5.15 -7.37
N ALA A 264 11.82 3.89 -7.66
CA ALA A 264 11.22 3.15 -8.77
C ALA A 264 9.73 2.90 -8.54
N HIS A 265 9.32 2.53 -7.32
CA HIS A 265 7.92 2.32 -6.96
C HIS A 265 7.10 3.62 -7.06
N MET A 266 7.63 4.73 -6.56
CA MET A 266 6.98 6.04 -6.66
C MET A 266 6.83 6.49 -8.12
N SER A 267 7.89 6.31 -8.92
CA SER A 267 7.88 6.64 -10.35
C SER A 267 6.89 5.77 -11.13
N ALA A 268 6.67 4.53 -10.70
CA ALA A 268 5.69 3.64 -11.29
C ALA A 268 4.24 4.01 -10.93
N ASN A 269 4.01 4.84 -9.92
CA ASN A 269 2.67 5.16 -9.39
C ASN A 269 2.45 6.68 -9.23
N PRO A 270 2.54 7.48 -10.32
CA PRO A 270 2.28 8.91 -10.24
C PRO A 270 0.81 9.18 -9.90
N GLY A 271 0.54 10.19 -9.07
CA GLY A 271 -0.80 10.58 -8.62
C GLY A 271 -1.48 9.60 -7.67
N ALA A 272 -0.75 8.62 -7.14
CA ALA A 272 -1.28 7.63 -6.21
C ALA A 272 -1.14 8.08 -4.75
N VAL A 273 -1.92 7.45 -3.87
CA VAL A 273 -1.65 7.43 -2.43
C VAL A 273 -0.64 6.31 -2.17
N LEU A 274 0.57 6.68 -1.77
CA LEU A 274 1.69 5.79 -1.54
C LEU A 274 1.68 5.35 -0.07
N LEU A 275 1.47 4.07 0.16
CA LEU A 275 1.59 3.44 1.47
C LEU A 275 2.97 2.80 1.59
N LEU A 276 3.84 3.36 2.43
CA LEU A 276 5.24 2.95 2.53
C LEU A 276 5.52 2.35 3.91
N ASP A 277 5.82 1.05 3.97
CA ASP A 277 6.12 0.38 5.24
C ASP A 277 7.64 0.24 5.42
N GLU A 278 8.13 0.79 6.53
CA GLU A 278 9.56 0.89 6.86
C GLU A 278 10.46 1.43 5.73
N PRO A 279 10.15 2.61 5.14
CA PRO A 279 10.93 3.15 4.02
C PRO A 279 12.38 3.47 4.42
N ASP A 280 12.63 3.74 5.70
CA ASP A 280 13.93 4.05 6.28
C ASP A 280 14.72 2.82 6.78
N ALA A 281 14.17 1.61 6.60
CA ALA A 281 14.87 0.38 6.94
C ALA A 281 16.25 0.31 6.29
N HIS A 282 17.22 -0.23 7.03
CA HIS A 282 18.61 -0.41 6.58
C HIS A 282 19.39 0.88 6.24
N LEU A 283 18.86 2.06 6.57
CA LEU A 283 19.56 3.33 6.44
C LEU A 283 20.16 3.78 7.77
N GLU A 284 21.37 4.34 7.70
CA GLU A 284 22.00 5.06 8.81
C GLU A 284 21.18 6.31 9.17
N VAL A 285 21.19 6.70 10.46
CA VAL A 285 20.42 7.83 11.03
C VAL A 285 20.42 9.09 10.15
N LEU A 286 21.59 9.52 9.65
CA LEU A 286 21.70 10.71 8.80
C LEU A 286 20.96 10.55 7.46
N ARG A 287 20.98 9.34 6.90
CA ARG A 287 20.30 9.02 5.63
C ARG A 287 18.79 8.86 5.80
N GLN A 288 18.31 8.55 7.00
CA GLN A 288 16.88 8.48 7.28
C GLN A 288 16.20 9.84 7.04
N ARG A 289 16.78 10.94 7.52
CA ARG A 289 16.23 12.29 7.22
C ARG A 289 16.26 12.61 5.74
N GLN A 290 17.38 12.31 5.07
CA GLN A 290 17.54 12.54 3.63
C GLN A 290 16.54 11.76 2.79
N ILE A 291 16.19 10.52 3.18
CA ILE A 291 15.22 9.74 2.41
C ILE A 291 13.83 10.38 2.49
N TYR A 292 13.38 10.87 3.65
CA TYR A 292 12.06 11.51 3.77
C TYR A 292 11.97 12.83 3.00
N ASP A 293 13.05 13.61 2.94
CA ASP A 293 13.10 14.80 2.07
C ASP A 293 12.91 14.42 0.59
N ILE A 294 13.50 13.32 0.17
CA ILE A 294 13.45 12.85 -1.21
C ILE A 294 12.09 12.24 -1.53
N LEU A 295 11.53 11.46 -0.63
CA LEU A 295 10.15 10.97 -0.74
C LEU A 295 9.19 12.15 -0.85
N THR A 296 9.32 13.15 0.02
CA THR A 296 8.50 14.36 0.01
C THR A 296 8.58 15.12 -1.31
N ARG A 297 9.79 15.36 -1.83
CA ARG A 297 9.99 16.04 -3.12
C ARG A 297 9.45 15.23 -4.29
N THR A 298 9.75 13.94 -4.32
CA THR A 298 9.30 13.04 -5.40
C THR A 298 7.78 12.94 -5.42
N ALA A 299 7.14 12.85 -4.26
CA ALA A 299 5.68 12.84 -4.16
C ALA A 299 5.06 14.16 -4.64
N ALA A 300 5.67 15.31 -4.32
CA ALA A 300 5.23 16.59 -4.86
C ALA A 300 5.35 16.65 -6.40
N GLU A 301 6.46 16.17 -6.96
CA GLU A 301 6.69 16.11 -8.40
C GLU A 301 5.70 15.18 -9.13
N THR A 302 5.28 14.10 -8.48
CA THR A 302 4.36 13.11 -9.06
C THR A 302 2.90 13.35 -8.68
N GLY A 303 2.59 14.38 -7.88
CA GLY A 303 1.25 14.63 -7.37
C GLY A 303 0.71 13.52 -6.44
N SER A 304 1.60 12.81 -5.76
CA SER A 304 1.27 11.67 -4.90
C SER A 304 1.13 12.09 -3.44
N GLN A 305 0.28 11.39 -2.69
CA GLN A 305 0.20 11.48 -1.22
C GLN A 305 1.10 10.42 -0.60
N ILE A 306 1.75 10.70 0.55
CA ILE A 306 2.53 9.71 1.29
C ILE A 306 1.88 9.43 2.64
N ILE A 307 1.68 8.15 2.94
CA ILE A 307 1.35 7.65 4.26
C ILE A 307 2.34 6.53 4.58
N ALA A 308 3.28 6.79 5.49
CA ALA A 308 4.36 5.87 5.80
C ALA A 308 4.25 5.33 7.23
N ALA A 309 4.82 4.15 7.47
CA ALA A 309 5.03 3.58 8.78
C ALA A 309 6.53 3.44 9.04
N SER A 310 7.00 3.92 10.19
CA SER A 310 8.42 3.87 10.54
C SER A 310 8.63 3.60 12.04
N HIS A 311 9.80 3.04 12.34
CA HIS A 311 10.31 2.85 13.69
C HIS A 311 11.30 3.94 14.10
N SER A 312 11.70 4.82 13.18
CA SER A 312 12.71 5.83 13.45
C SER A 312 12.12 7.06 14.16
N GLU A 313 12.47 7.19 15.43
CA GLU A 313 12.19 8.40 16.23
C GLU A 313 12.96 9.63 15.72
N VAL A 314 14.00 9.44 14.90
CA VAL A 314 14.78 10.52 14.29
C VAL A 314 13.92 11.36 13.35
N ILE A 315 12.83 10.80 12.83
CA ILE A 315 11.88 11.50 11.95
C ILE A 315 11.05 12.53 12.73
N LEU A 316 10.90 12.34 14.05
CA LEU A 316 10.13 13.25 14.90
C LEU A 316 10.92 14.51 15.31
N ASN A 317 12.24 14.54 15.07
CA ASN A 317 13.16 15.59 15.51
C ASN A 317 13.92 16.24 14.35
#